data_AF-A0A7X8AQX1-F1
#
_entry.id   AF-A0A7X8AQX1-F1
#
_cell.length_a   1.000
_cell.length_b   1.000
_cell.length_c   1.000
_cell.angle_alpha   90.00
_cell.angle_beta   90.00
_cell.angle_gamma   90.00
#
_symmetry.space_group_name_H-M   'P 1'
#
loop_
_entity.id
_entity.type
_entity.pdbx_description
1 polymer ?
#
loop_
_entity_poly.entity_id
_entity_poly.type
_entity_poly.pdbx_seq_one_letter_code
_entity_poly.pdbx_strand_id
1 'polypeptide(L)'
;MFKSKFAIDPSLLHKDSVYTLNNGVKMPVIGFGTWQAKDGEEAYESVKAALRVGYRHIDTAEAYHNEESVGRAIRDSGIPREEIFVTTKLTNTHLTYEDAKQAI
;
A
#
# COMPACT_ATOMS: atom_id res chain seq x y z
N MET A 1 20.02 11.21 26.92
CA MET A 1 19.77 9.97 26.14
C MET A 1 18.32 10.00 25.67
N PHE A 2 18.06 10.55 24.49
CA PHE A 2 16.70 10.65 23.94
C PHE A 2 16.29 9.27 23.40
N LYS A 3 15.46 8.53 24.15
CA LYS A 3 14.71 7.42 23.55
C LYS A 3 13.64 8.05 22.66
N SER A 4 13.86 8.03 21.35
CA SER A 4 12.90 8.46 20.35
C SER A 4 11.60 7.65 20.53
N LYS A 5 10.55 8.30 21.03
CA LYS A 5 9.18 7.74 21.14
C LYS A 5 8.48 7.59 19.77
N PHE A 6 9.18 7.86 18.67
CA PHE A 6 8.61 7.96 17.32
C PHE A 6 9.26 6.99 16.32
N ALA A 7 10.14 6.09 16.77
CA ALA A 7 10.67 5.06 15.89
C ALA A 7 9.60 3.97 15.71
N ILE A 8 9.26 3.66 14.45
CA ILE A 8 8.48 2.46 14.13
C ILE A 8 9.28 1.26 14.64
N ASP A 9 8.65 0.42 15.45
CA ASP A 9 9.24 -0.85 15.88
C ASP A 9 9.45 -1.73 14.64
N PRO A 10 10.70 -2.06 14.25
CA PRO A 10 10.96 -2.83 13.03
C PRO A 10 10.32 -4.23 13.05
N SER A 11 10.00 -4.78 14.22
CA SER A 11 9.29 -6.06 14.33
C SER A 11 7.86 -6.01 13.76
N LEU A 12 7.30 -4.81 13.57
CA LEU A 12 6.00 -4.61 12.94
C LEU A 12 6.05 -4.73 11.41
N LEU A 13 7.23 -4.68 10.78
CA LEU A 13 7.43 -4.92 9.34
C LEU A 13 7.56 -6.41 9.01
N HIS A 14 6.73 -7.24 9.66
CA HIS A 14 6.64 -8.66 9.43
C HIS A 14 5.27 -9.00 8.86
N LYS A 15 5.20 -9.95 7.91
CA LYS A 15 3.94 -10.31 7.23
C LYS A 15 2.83 -10.79 8.17
N ASP A 16 3.20 -11.32 9.34
CA ASP A 16 2.26 -11.84 10.33
C ASP A 16 1.89 -10.80 11.41
N SER A 17 2.51 -9.62 11.38
CA SER A 17 2.15 -8.48 12.24
C SER A 17 0.91 -7.79 11.66
N VAL A 18 -0.27 -8.30 12.02
CA VAL A 18 -1.57 -7.93 11.42
C VAL A 18 -2.61 -7.58 12.47
N TYR A 19 -3.58 -6.75 12.06
CA TYR A 19 -4.89 -6.65 12.70
C TYR A 19 -5.91 -7.50 11.95
N THR A 20 -6.80 -8.17 12.69
CA THR A 20 -7.95 -8.87 12.10
C THR A 20 -9.11 -7.88 12.00
N LEU A 21 -9.55 -7.60 10.78
CA LEU A 21 -10.72 -6.79 10.51
C LEU A 21 -12.00 -7.52 10.95
N ASN A 22 -13.12 -6.79 11.07
CA ASN A 22 -14.40 -7.35 11.54
C ASN A 22 -14.96 -8.49 10.65
N ASN A 23 -14.48 -8.61 9.41
CA ASN A 23 -14.81 -9.66 8.46
C ASN A 23 -13.79 -10.83 8.45
N GLY A 24 -12.83 -10.85 9.38
CA GLY A 24 -11.82 -11.89 9.51
C GLY A 24 -10.58 -11.72 8.62
N VAL A 25 -10.55 -10.72 7.73
CA VAL A 25 -9.38 -10.43 6.89
C VAL A 25 -8.23 -9.92 7.76
N LYS A 26 -7.01 -10.40 7.49
CA LYS A 26 -5.78 -9.95 8.16
C LYS A 26 -5.15 -8.80 7.37
N MET A 27 -5.04 -7.63 7.98
CA MET A 27 -4.42 -6.44 7.40
C MET A 27 -3.10 -6.15 8.12
N PRO A 28 -1.96 -5.98 7.42
CA PRO A 28 -0.70 -5.59 8.05
C PRO A 28 -0.85 -4.30 8.86
N VAL A 29 -0.20 -4.26 10.03
CA VAL A 29 -0.33 -3.12 10.96
C VAL A 29 0.32 -1.83 10.46
N ILE A 30 1.27 -1.96 9.52
CA ILE A 30 2.04 -0.86 8.93
C ILE A 30 1.90 -0.90 7.40
N GLY A 31 1.45 0.20 6.82
CA GLY A 31 1.32 0.39 5.38
C GLY A 31 2.26 1.47 4.83
N PHE A 32 2.61 1.34 3.55
CA PHE A 32 3.37 2.34 2.80
C PHE A 32 2.42 3.16 1.92
N GLY A 33 2.28 4.45 2.24
CA GLY A 33 1.45 5.38 1.47
C GLY A 33 2.21 5.98 0.30
N THR A 34 1.52 6.16 -0.83
CA THR A 34 2.11 6.61 -2.10
C THR A 34 1.64 7.99 -2.55
N TRP A 35 0.94 8.74 -1.67
CA TRP A 35 0.51 10.10 -1.97
C TRP A 35 1.70 11.01 -2.30
N GLN A 36 1.56 11.81 -3.36
CA GLN A 36 2.58 12.72 -3.92
C GLN A 36 3.80 12.07 -4.59
N ALA A 37 3.98 10.75 -4.50
CA ALA A 37 4.97 10.07 -5.33
C ALA A 37 4.51 10.15 -6.79
N LYS A 38 5.29 10.82 -7.64
CA LYS A 38 4.93 10.96 -9.05
C LYS A 38 4.93 9.59 -9.73
N ASP A 39 4.01 9.41 -10.67
CA ASP A 39 4.01 8.25 -11.53
C ASP A 39 5.34 8.11 -12.31
N GLY A 40 5.68 6.88 -12.67
CA GLY A 40 6.96 6.51 -13.25
C GLY A 40 7.93 5.99 -12.18
N GLU A 41 9.22 6.31 -12.38
CA GLU A 41 10.30 5.72 -11.57
C GLU A 41 10.25 6.11 -10.09
N GLU A 42 9.71 7.28 -9.75
CA GLU A 42 9.59 7.72 -8.36
C GLU A 42 8.64 6.81 -7.56
N ALA A 43 7.40 6.63 -8.01
CA ALA A 43 6.45 5.71 -7.39
C ALA A 43 6.94 4.25 -7.46
N TYR A 44 7.48 3.82 -8.61
CA TYR A 44 7.97 2.46 -8.80
C TYR A 44 9.09 2.09 -7.81
N GLU A 45 10.18 2.87 -7.77
CA GLU A 45 11.31 2.59 -6.88
C GLU A 45 10.94 2.76 -5.41
N SER A 46 10.05 3.71 -5.08
CA SER A 46 9.56 3.89 -3.71
C SER A 46 8.83 2.64 -3.20
N VAL A 47 7.88 2.11 -3.99
CA VAL A 47 7.15 0.88 -3.62
C VAL A 47 8.07 -0.33 -3.61
N LYS A 48 8.96 -0.46 -4.59
CA LYS A 48 9.93 -1.57 -4.66
C LYS A 48 10.89 -1.56 -3.47
N ALA A 49 11.33 -0.38 -3.02
CA ALA A 49 12.14 -0.23 -1.82
C ALA A 49 11.34 -0.59 -0.56
N ALA A 50 10.09 -0.15 -0.43
CA ALA A 50 9.22 -0.49 0.70
C ALA A 50 9.02 -2.02 0.81
N LEU A 51 8.69 -2.70 -0.28
CA LEU A 51 8.52 -4.16 -0.32
C LEU A 51 9.81 -4.90 0.08
N ARG A 52 10.97 -4.40 -0.37
CA ARG A 52 12.30 -4.95 -0.07
C ARG A 52 12.65 -4.89 1.41
N VAL A 53 12.23 -3.84 2.12
CA VAL A 53 12.50 -3.68 3.56
C VAL A 53 11.43 -4.31 4.46
N GLY A 54 10.46 -5.01 3.88
CA GLY A 54 9.51 -5.84 4.63
C GLY A 54 8.07 -5.34 4.64
N TYR A 55 7.75 -4.21 4.01
CA TYR A 55 6.34 -3.79 3.90
C TYR A 55 5.53 -4.84 3.14
N ARG A 56 4.30 -5.06 3.62
CA ARG A 56 3.31 -5.95 2.99
C ARG A 56 1.95 -5.29 2.80
N HIS A 57 1.81 -4.01 3.18
CA HIS A 57 0.64 -3.21 2.88
C HIS A 57 1.04 -1.98 2.07
N ILE A 58 0.51 -1.84 0.86
CA ILE A 58 0.71 -0.69 -0.02
C ILE A 58 -0.60 0.06 -0.18
N ASP A 59 -0.58 1.37 0.07
CA ASP A 59 -1.72 2.27 -0.05
C ASP A 59 -1.51 3.27 -1.19
N THR A 60 -2.46 3.29 -2.12
CA THR A 60 -2.56 4.23 -3.23
C THR A 60 -4.00 4.74 -3.35
N ALA A 61 -4.30 5.51 -4.38
CA ALA A 61 -5.64 5.94 -4.78
C ALA A 61 -5.61 6.31 -6.26
N GLU A 62 -6.75 6.20 -6.94
CA GLU A 62 -6.92 6.67 -8.32
C GLU A 62 -6.49 8.15 -8.46
N ALA A 63 -6.88 8.99 -7.50
CA ALA A 63 -6.53 10.41 -7.46
C ALA A 63 -5.01 10.69 -7.31
N TYR A 64 -4.19 9.68 -7.03
CA TYR A 64 -2.74 9.83 -6.95
C TYR A 64 -2.08 9.66 -8.32
N HIS A 65 -2.82 9.14 -9.31
CA HIS A 65 -2.40 8.94 -10.68
C HIS A 65 -1.12 8.11 -10.84
N ASN A 66 -0.83 7.20 -9.89
CA ASN A 66 0.41 6.40 -9.87
C ASN A 66 0.18 4.88 -9.73
N GLU A 67 -1.07 4.41 -9.86
CA GLU A 67 -1.45 3.01 -9.66
C GLU A 67 -0.75 2.06 -10.63
N GLU A 68 -0.47 2.50 -11.86
CA GLU A 68 0.27 1.70 -12.84
C GLU A 68 1.70 1.39 -12.36
N SER A 69 2.40 2.39 -11.84
CA SER A 69 3.76 2.24 -11.30
C SER A 69 3.78 1.43 -10.01
N VAL A 70 2.78 1.61 -9.14
CA VAL A 70 2.57 0.78 -7.94
C VAL A 70 2.37 -0.69 -8.35
N GLY A 71 1.49 -0.95 -9.31
CA GLY A 71 1.22 -2.29 -9.82
C GLY A 71 2.45 -2.93 -10.47
N ARG A 72 3.26 -2.14 -11.20
CA ARG A 72 4.54 -2.60 -11.78
C ARG A 72 5.53 -3.00 -10.69
N ALA A 73 5.70 -2.18 -9.65
CA ALA A 73 6.61 -2.49 -8.54
C ALA A 73 6.18 -3.75 -7.77
N ILE A 74 4.87 -3.94 -7.56
CA ILE A 74 4.32 -5.15 -6.94
C ILE A 74 4.65 -6.39 -7.78
N ARG A 75 4.38 -6.36 -9.10
CA ARG A 75 4.69 -7.49 -10.01
C ARG A 75 6.18 -7.82 -10.02
N ASP A 76 7.03 -6.81 -10.12
CA ASP A 76 8.48 -6.97 -10.24
C ASP A 76 9.16 -7.31 -8.90
N SER A 77 8.44 -7.20 -7.77
CA SER A 77 9.00 -7.51 -6.44
C SER A 77 9.32 -9.00 -6.25
N GLY A 78 8.68 -9.89 -7.01
CA GLY A 78 8.78 -11.34 -6.85
C GLY A 78 8.10 -11.89 -5.60
N ILE A 79 7.42 -11.06 -4.81
CA ILE A 79 6.64 -11.48 -3.64
C ILE A 79 5.30 -12.07 -4.13
N PRO A 80 4.85 -13.22 -3.61
CA PRO A 80 3.54 -13.77 -3.94
C PRO A 80 2.42 -12.73 -3.72
N ARG A 81 1.51 -12.60 -4.68
CA ARG A 81 0.49 -11.53 -4.66
C ARG A 81 -0.36 -11.58 -3.39
N GLU A 82 -0.67 -12.78 -2.91
CA GLU A 82 -1.45 -13.04 -1.70
C GLU A 82 -0.77 -12.56 -0.40
N GLU A 83 0.54 -12.32 -0.42
CA GLU A 83 1.27 -11.74 0.72
C GLU A 83 1.19 -10.21 0.78
N ILE A 84 0.67 -9.55 -0.27
CA ILE A 84 0.60 -8.09 -0.35
C ILE A 84 -0.85 -7.63 -0.21
N PHE A 85 -1.12 -6.88 0.86
CA PHE A 85 -2.34 -6.12 1.01
C PHE A 85 -2.24 -4.83 0.21
N VAL A 86 -3.15 -4.60 -0.75
CA VAL A 86 -3.17 -3.39 -1.58
C VAL A 86 -4.47 -2.64 -1.31
N THR A 87 -4.36 -1.34 -1.07
CA THR A 87 -5.52 -0.45 -0.90
C THR A 87 -5.49 0.62 -1.99
N THR A 88 -6.61 0.80 -2.67
CA THR A 88 -6.90 1.98 -3.50
C THR A 88 -8.20 2.63 -3.06
N LYS A 89 -8.52 3.81 -3.60
CA LYS A 89 -9.63 4.66 -3.20
C LYS A 89 -10.27 5.26 -4.45
N LEU A 90 -11.60 5.21 -4.52
CA LEU A 90 -12.37 5.91 -5.53
C LEU A 90 -12.16 7.43 -5.41
N THR A 91 -11.99 8.10 -6.55
CA THR A 91 -11.96 9.56 -6.60
C THR A 91 -13.35 10.14 -6.31
N ASN A 92 -13.40 11.38 -5.81
CA ASN A 92 -14.65 12.09 -5.51
C ASN A 92 -15.59 12.30 -6.71
N THR A 93 -15.15 11.96 -7.92
CA THR A 93 -16.00 11.93 -9.13
C THR A 93 -16.88 10.68 -9.19
N HIS A 94 -16.60 9.65 -8.39
CA HIS A 94 -17.25 8.33 -8.46
C HIS A 94 -18.11 8.05 -7.22
N LEU A 95 -19.06 8.95 -6.91
CA LEU A 95 -19.88 8.87 -5.70
C LEU A 95 -21.24 8.18 -5.89
N THR A 96 -21.62 7.88 -7.13
CA THR A 96 -22.83 7.10 -7.41
C THR A 96 -22.50 5.61 -7.52
N TYR A 97 -23.53 4.77 -7.44
CA TYR A 97 -23.36 3.32 -7.61
C TYR A 97 -22.74 2.96 -8.97
N GLU A 98 -23.22 3.58 -10.05
CA GLU A 98 -22.74 3.26 -11.41
C GLU A 98 -21.30 3.76 -11.62
N ASP A 99 -20.99 4.98 -11.18
CA ASP A 99 -19.63 5.52 -11.32
C ASP A 99 -18.62 4.71 -10.51
N ALA A 100 -18.96 4.38 -9.25
CA ALA A 100 -18.11 3.56 -8.39
C ALA A 100 -17.88 2.17 -8.99
N LYS A 101 -18.91 1.55 -9.55
CA LYS A 101 -18.82 0.23 -10.20
C LYS A 101 -17.97 0.26 -11.47
N GLN A 102 -18.02 1.35 -12.24
CA GLN A 102 -17.22 1.51 -13.45
C GLN A 102 -15.72 1.73 -13.15
N ALA A 103 -15.41 2.33 -12.00
CA ALA A 103 -14.04 2.68 -11.60
C ALA A 103 -13.26 1.54 -10.91
N ILE A 104 -13.87 0.36 -10.69
CA ILE A 104 -13.26 -0.82 -10.03
C ILE A 104 -13.13 -1.97 -11.05
#